data_AF-A0A6N8G1V1-F1
#
_entry.id   AF-A0A6N8G1V1-F1
#
_cell.length_a   1.000
_cell.length_b   1.000
_cell.length_c   1.000
_cell.angle_alpha   90.00
_cell.angle_beta   90.00
_cell.angle_gamma   90.00
#
_symmetry.space_group_name_H-M   'P 1'
#
loop_
_entity.id
_entity.type
_entity.pdbx_description
1 polymer ?
#
loop_
_entity_poly.entity_id
_entity_poly.type
_entity_poly.pdbx_seq_one_letter_code
_entity_poly.pdbx_strand_id
1 'polypeptide(L)'
;MAEKLGPRVTVVVGKGKGGKTIHSFMLKRTADYYGFESLKLATKKNRLGRQVSFRGSQGAGSIMVPTSRTKKTKTGVITLYKAVPMPNGMNVPKIQEFLKKAKKNKPKHFRTVDGRTYPVDAK
;
A
#
# COMPACT_ATOMS: atom_id res chain seq x y z
N MET A 1 -4.05 -12.09 21.35
CA MET A 1 -3.36 -10.82 21.63
C MET A 1 -3.49 -9.92 20.41
N ALA A 2 -4.16 -8.77 20.52
CA ALA A 2 -4.21 -7.81 19.42
C ALA A 2 -2.80 -7.19 19.27
N GLU A 3 -2.02 -7.63 18.29
CA GLU A 3 -0.74 -6.99 17.95
C GLU A 3 -1.01 -5.49 17.81
N LYS A 4 -0.39 -4.69 18.68
CA LYS A 4 -0.55 -3.24 18.72
C LYS A 4 -0.13 -2.71 17.34
N LEU A 5 -1.11 -2.42 16.49
CA LEU A 5 -0.89 -1.96 15.13
C LEU A 5 -0.03 -0.70 15.22
N GLY A 6 1.20 -0.78 14.73
CA GLY A 6 2.17 0.31 14.79
C GLY A 6 1.67 1.61 14.15
N PRO A 7 2.42 2.71 14.28
CA PRO A 7 2.01 4.01 13.74
C PRO A 7 1.67 3.89 12.25
N ARG A 8 0.60 4.56 11.83
CA ARG A 8 0.14 4.59 10.44
C ARG A 8 0.43 5.94 9.80
N VAL A 9 0.72 5.92 8.51
CA VAL A 9 1.08 7.09 7.70
C VAL A 9 0.23 7.14 6.44
N THR A 10 0.11 8.36 5.90
CA THR A 10 -0.57 8.58 4.63
C THR A 10 0.46 8.60 3.51
N VAL A 11 0.28 7.79 2.48
CA VAL A 11 1.16 7.74 1.31
C VAL A 11 0.36 8.14 0.08
N VAL A 12 0.95 8.95 -0.80
CA VAL A 12 0.34 9.28 -2.09
C VAL A 12 0.51 8.10 -3.04
N VAL A 13 -0.61 7.52 -3.48
CA VAL A 13 -0.61 6.34 -4.35
C VAL A 13 -0.68 6.75 -5.82
N GLY A 14 -1.42 7.82 -6.13
CA GLY A 14 -1.60 8.28 -7.49
C GLY A 14 -2.61 9.41 -7.59
N LYS A 15 -3.14 9.66 -8.80
CA LYS A 15 -4.23 10.60 -9.04
C LYS A 15 -5.49 9.85 -9.49
N GLY A 16 -6.63 10.24 -8.94
CA GLY A 16 -7.95 9.72 -9.27
C GLY A 16 -8.59 10.44 -10.44
N LYS A 17 -9.83 10.06 -10.76
CA LYS A 17 -10.65 10.80 -11.74
C LYS A 17 -10.79 12.26 -11.28
N GLY A 18 -10.54 13.20 -12.19
CA GLY A 18 -10.58 14.64 -11.90
C GLY A 18 -9.33 15.21 -11.21
N GLY A 19 -8.16 14.57 -11.34
CA GLY A 19 -6.87 15.11 -10.89
C GLY A 19 -6.64 15.09 -9.36
N LYS A 20 -7.62 14.64 -8.58
CA LYS A 20 -7.53 14.55 -7.12
C LYS A 20 -6.49 13.51 -6.69
N THR A 21 -5.60 13.88 -5.77
CA THR A 21 -4.60 12.96 -5.20
C THR A 21 -5.29 11.85 -4.41
N ILE A 22 -4.91 10.61 -4.72
CA ILE A 22 -5.35 9.41 -4.02
C ILE A 22 -4.31 9.08 -2.95
N HIS A 23 -4.80 8.92 -1.73
CA HIS A 23 -3.99 8.61 -0.57
C HIS A 23 -4.30 7.19 -0.06
N SER A 24 -3.26 6.45 0.32
CA SER A 24 -3.37 5.17 1.04
C SER A 24 -2.91 5.38 2.48
N PHE A 25 -3.66 4.80 3.41
CA PHE A 25 -3.32 4.79 4.81
C PHE A 25 -2.69 3.45 5.19
N MET A 26 -1.38 3.41 5.42
CA MET A 26 -0.64 2.17 5.67
C MET A 26 0.24 2.25 6.91
N LEU A 27 0.70 1.10 7.39
CA LEU A 27 1.63 1.03 8.51
C LEU A 27 2.95 1.74 8.13
N LYS A 28 3.48 2.57 9.03
CA LYS A 28 4.75 3.27 8.86
C LYS A 28 5.88 2.30 8.51
N ARG A 29 5.93 1.15 9.22
CA ARG A 29 6.89 0.07 8.93
C ARG A 29 6.82 -0.45 7.49
N THR A 30 5.65 -0.44 6.86
CA THR A 30 5.50 -0.84 5.45
C THR A 30 5.94 0.28 4.50
N ALA A 31 5.57 1.53 4.79
CA ALA A 31 6.03 2.69 4.02
C ALA A 31 7.55 2.84 4.05
N ASP A 32 8.16 2.77 5.24
CA ASP A 32 9.61 2.87 5.44
C ASP A 32 10.37 1.71 4.76
N TYR A 33 9.78 0.50 4.79
CA TYR A 33 10.38 -0.68 4.17
C TYR A 33 10.53 -0.52 2.65
N TYR A 34 9.51 0.04 1.99
CA TYR A 34 9.54 0.33 0.55
C TYR A 34 10.10 1.73 0.21
N GLY A 35 10.36 2.55 1.23
CA GLY A 35 10.83 3.93 1.05
C GLY A 35 9.80 4.84 0.39
N PHE A 36 8.51 4.62 0.62
CA PHE A 36 7.46 5.52 0.14
C PHE A 36 7.46 6.84 0.91
N GLU A 37 7.24 7.95 0.21
CA GLU A 37 7.09 9.25 0.86
C GLU A 37 5.78 9.30 1.64
N SER A 38 5.92 9.37 2.97
CA SER A 38 4.81 9.52 3.89
C SER A 38 4.54 10.99 4.19
N LEU A 39 3.28 11.41 4.05
CA LEU A 39 2.79 12.69 4.53
C LEU A 39 2.30 12.57 5.98
N LYS A 40 2.40 13.66 6.76
CA LYS A 40 1.64 13.81 8.01
C LYS A 40 0.17 13.57 7.70
N LEU A 41 -0.54 12.87 8.58
CA LEU A 41 -1.92 12.39 8.39
C LEU A 41 -2.77 13.41 7.63
N ALA A 42 -3.26 13.02 6.44
CA ALA A 42 -4.24 13.83 5.75
C ALA A 42 -5.46 13.97 6.68
N THR A 43 -5.93 15.20 6.88
CA THR A 43 -7.17 15.50 7.60
C THR A 43 -8.22 15.95 6.59
N LYS A 44 -9.46 15.49 6.76
CA LYS A 44 -10.62 15.96 6.01
C LYS A 44 -11.59 16.63 6.96
N LYS A 45 -12.20 17.74 6.55
CA LYS A 45 -13.35 18.28 7.28
C LYS A 45 -14.54 17.35 7.08
N ASN A 46 -15.13 16.85 8.17
CA ASN A 46 -16.40 16.13 8.10
C ASN A 46 -17.56 17.10 7.79
N ARG A 47 -18.77 16.58 7.61
CA ARG A 47 -19.99 17.37 7.36
C ARG A 47 -20.29 18.40 8.45
N LEU A 48 -19.71 18.23 9.64
CA LEU A 48 -19.82 19.13 10.80
C LEU A 48 -18.62 20.08 10.93
N GLY A 49 -17.80 20.23 9.89
CA GLY A 49 -16.64 21.14 9.87
C GLY A 49 -15.44 20.70 10.71
N ARG A 50 -15.51 19.56 11.43
CA ARG A 50 -14.41 19.05 12.27
C ARG A 50 -13.33 18.40 11.42
N GLN A 51 -12.07 18.68 11.73
CA GLN A 51 -10.94 17.96 11.13
C GLN A 51 -10.94 16.51 11.62
N VAL A 52 -11.17 15.57 10.71
CA VAL A 52 -11.09 14.14 10.97
C VAL A 52 -9.90 13.59 10.20
N SER A 53 -8.99 12.95 10.92
CA SER A 53 -7.88 12.20 10.34
C SER A 53 -8.41 11.11 9.40
N PHE A 54 -7.84 10.99 8.20
CA PHE A 54 -8.09 9.82 7.34
C PHE A 54 -7.63 8.55 8.06
N ARG A 55 -8.55 7.88 8.77
CA ARG A 55 -8.33 6.57 9.37
C ARG A 55 -8.92 5.50 8.45
N GLY A 56 -8.09 5.04 7.51
CA GLY A 56 -8.40 3.91 6.63
C GLY A 56 -8.31 4.25 5.15
N SER A 57 -7.98 3.25 4.35
CA SER A 57 -8.28 3.26 2.92
C SER A 57 -9.79 3.10 2.80
N GLN A 58 -10.52 4.16 2.44
CA GLN A 58 -11.97 4.04 2.25
C GLN A 58 -12.26 3.00 1.16
N GLY A 59 -12.73 1.82 1.60
CA GLY A 59 -13.46 0.84 0.79
C GLY A 59 -12.67 -0.08 -0.13
N ALA A 60 -11.35 -0.23 -0.03
CA ALA A 60 -10.60 -1.05 -0.97
C ALA A 60 -9.62 -2.03 -0.30
N GLY A 61 -9.50 -3.19 -0.94
CA GLY A 61 -8.70 -4.32 -0.47
C GLY A 61 -7.20 -4.03 -0.38
N SER A 62 -6.43 -5.08 -0.15
CA SER A 62 -4.97 -4.99 -0.08
C SER A 62 -4.35 -5.82 -1.19
N ILE A 63 -3.27 -5.32 -1.78
CA ILE A 63 -2.40 -6.14 -2.62
C ILE A 63 -1.34 -6.79 -1.74
N MET A 64 -0.90 -7.97 -2.14
CA MET A 64 0.23 -8.64 -1.52
C MET A 64 1.50 -8.31 -2.30
N VAL A 65 2.43 -7.63 -1.65
CA VAL A 65 3.72 -7.25 -2.23
C VAL A 65 4.80 -8.13 -1.60
N PRO A 66 5.60 -8.85 -2.40
CA PRO A 66 6.67 -9.71 -1.90
C PRO A 66 7.72 -8.88 -1.19
N THR A 67 8.23 -9.41 -0.09
CA THR A 67 9.37 -8.84 0.64
C THR A 67 10.65 -9.55 0.22
N SER A 68 11.79 -8.92 0.45
CA SER A 68 13.11 -9.54 0.28
C SER A 68 13.39 -10.68 1.26
N ARG A 69 12.50 -10.92 2.22
CA ARG A 69 12.65 -12.00 3.20
C ARG A 69 11.95 -13.25 2.71
N THR A 70 12.68 -14.36 2.76
CA THR A 70 12.14 -15.69 2.56
C THR A 70 12.17 -16.45 3.88
N LYS A 71 11.20 -17.33 4.09
CA LYS A 71 11.14 -18.24 5.24
C LYS A 71 11.34 -19.67 4.72
N LYS A 72 12.34 -20.37 5.24
CA LYS A 72 12.47 -21.82 5.04
C LYS A 72 11.37 -22.53 5.84
N THR A 73 10.62 -23.39 5.18
CA THR A 73 9.60 -24.26 5.75
C THR A 73 9.87 -25.71 5.36
N LYS A 74 9.25 -26.68 6.02
CA LYS A 74 9.42 -28.12 5.72
C LYS A 74 9.11 -28.47 4.26
N THR A 75 8.29 -27.67 3.58
CA THR A 75 7.88 -27.83 2.18
C THR A 75 8.66 -26.95 1.20
N GLY A 76 9.66 -26.19 1.66
CA GLY A 76 10.52 -25.36 0.80
C GLY A 76 10.66 -23.90 1.26
N VAL A 77 11.14 -23.04 0.37
CA VAL A 77 11.39 -21.62 0.63
C VAL A 77 10.14 -20.80 0.26
N ILE A 78 9.50 -20.17 1.24
CA ILE A 78 8.32 -19.32 1.03
C ILE A 78 8.73 -17.85 1.02
N THR A 79 8.32 -17.11 -0.02
CA THR A 79 8.48 -15.65 -0.06
C THR A 79 7.45 -15.02 0.87
N LEU A 80 7.91 -14.17 1.80
CA LEU A 80 7.00 -13.45 2.69
C LEU A 80 6.38 -12.26 1.96
N TYR A 81 5.08 -12.08 2.10
CA TYR A 81 4.34 -10.97 1.52
C TYR A 81 3.94 -9.95 2.59
N LYS A 82 3.87 -8.68 2.19
CA LYS A 82 3.24 -7.61 2.96
C LYS A 82 1.94 -7.20 2.28
N ALA A 83 0.87 -7.15 3.05
CA ALA A 83 -0.36 -6.52 2.64
C ALA A 83 -0.15 -4.99 2.55
N VAL A 84 -0.25 -4.44 1.35
CA VAL A 84 -0.24 -3.00 1.12
C VAL A 84 -1.68 -2.58 0.81
N PRO A 85 -2.29 -1.75 1.65
CA PRO A 85 -3.67 -1.34 1.44
C PRO A 85 -3.73 -0.42 0.22
N MET A 86 -4.68 -0.69 -0.68
CA MET A 86 -4.92 0.11 -1.87
C MET A 86 -6.28 0.80 -1.71
N PRO A 87 -6.44 2.08 -2.08
CA PRO A 87 -7.72 2.78 -2.09
C PRO A 87 -8.57 2.44 -3.32
N ASN A 88 -9.87 2.73 -3.26
CA ASN A 88 -10.81 2.45 -4.35
C ASN A 88 -10.45 3.23 -5.62
N GLY A 89 -10.57 2.57 -6.77
CA GLY A 89 -10.22 3.15 -8.08
C GLY A 89 -8.74 3.01 -8.48
N MET A 90 -7.96 2.23 -7.72
CA MET A 90 -6.64 1.77 -8.13
C MET A 90 -6.77 0.56 -9.06
N ASN A 91 -6.38 0.73 -10.32
CA ASN A 91 -6.26 -0.34 -11.29
C ASN A 91 -4.82 -0.88 -11.34
N VAL A 92 -4.60 -2.02 -11.98
CA VAL A 92 -3.27 -2.65 -12.13
C VAL A 92 -2.20 -1.67 -12.63
N PRO A 93 -2.43 -0.86 -13.69
CA PRO A 93 -1.46 0.14 -14.14
C PRO A 93 -1.06 1.17 -13.08
N LYS A 94 -2.03 1.74 -12.34
CA LYS A 94 -1.73 2.70 -11.27
C LYS A 94 -0.98 2.06 -10.11
N ILE A 95 -1.28 0.79 -9.82
CA ILE A 95 -0.56 0.03 -8.79
C ILE A 95 0.88 -0.20 -9.23
N GLN A 96 1.13 -0.53 -10.50
CA GLN A 96 2.48 -0.64 -11.06
C GLN A 96 3.24 0.67 -10.92
N GLU A 97 2.66 1.79 -11.36
CA GLU A 97 3.26 3.13 -11.22
C GLU A 97 3.57 3.49 -9.76
N PHE A 98 2.66 3.15 -8.84
CA PHE A 98 2.87 3.37 -7.42
C PHE A 98 4.06 2.57 -6.89
N LEU A 99 4.13 1.28 -7.22
CA LEU A 99 5.21 0.39 -6.77
C LEU A 99 6.55 0.77 -7.40
N LYS A 100 6.57 1.35 -8.61
CA LYS A 100 7.78 1.93 -9.22
C LYS A 100 8.35 3.10 -8.43
N LYS A 101 7.53 3.84 -7.68
CA LYS A 101 7.99 4.94 -6.80
C LYS A 101 8.69 4.46 -5.53
N ALA A 102 8.72 3.16 -5.26
CA ALA A 102 9.45 2.61 -4.13
C ALA A 102 10.94 2.94 -4.25
N LYS A 103 11.50 3.64 -3.26
CA LYS A 103 12.93 3.97 -3.21
C LYS A 103 13.78 2.83 -2.63
N LYS A 104 13.18 1.97 -1.81
CA LYS A 104 13.85 0.84 -1.14
C LYS A 104 13.08 -0.46 -1.40
N ASN A 105 13.77 -1.60 -1.40
CA ASN A 105 13.17 -2.94 -1.55
C ASN A 105 12.15 -3.02 -2.70
N LYS A 106 12.54 -2.55 -3.89
CA LYS A 106 11.67 -2.44 -5.07
C LYS A 106 11.06 -3.80 -5.42
N PRO A 107 9.73 -3.95 -5.34
CA PRO A 107 9.09 -5.21 -5.66
C PRO A 107 9.10 -5.44 -7.18
N LYS A 108 9.36 -6.68 -7.59
CA LYS A 108 9.33 -7.08 -9.02
C LYS A 108 7.93 -7.42 -9.51
N HIS A 109 7.07 -7.87 -8.62
CA HIS A 109 5.69 -8.25 -8.88
C HIS A 109 4.81 -7.94 -7.67
N PHE A 110 3.49 -7.99 -7.84
CA PHE A 110 2.53 -7.94 -6.75
C PHE A 110 1.35 -8.86 -7.07
N ARG A 111 0.64 -9.30 -6.03
CA ARG A 111 -0.53 -10.16 -6.14
C ARG A 111 -1.79 -9.40 -5.73
N THR A 112 -2.82 -9.42 -6.57
CA THR A 112 -4.12 -8.80 -6.28
C THR A 112 -4.94 -9.65 -5.33
N VAL A 113 -6.06 -9.10 -4.85
CA VAL A 113 -7.01 -9.80 -3.97
C VAL A 113 -7.55 -11.07 -4.64
N ASP A 114 -7.75 -11.02 -5.97
CA ASP A 114 -8.22 -12.16 -6.78
C ASP A 114 -7.16 -13.26 -6.95
N GLY A 115 -5.98 -13.09 -6.35
CA GLY A 115 -4.90 -14.05 -6.38
C GLY A 115 -4.00 -13.99 -7.62
N ARG A 116 -4.29 -13.12 -8.59
CA ARG A 116 -3.47 -12.93 -9.79
C ARG A 116 -2.19 -12.16 -9.48
N THR A 117 -1.08 -12.59 -10.06
CA THR A 117 0.23 -11.94 -9.92
C THR A 117 0.54 -11.11 -11.16
N TYR A 118 0.92 -9.85 -10.95
CA TYR A 118 1.29 -8.91 -12.00
C TYR A 118 2.73 -8.43 -11.82
N PRO A 119 3.52 -8.29 -12.89
CA PRO A 119 4.83 -7.66 -12.82
C PRO A 119 4.69 -6.16 -12.53
N VAL A 120 5.67 -5.58 -11.83
CA VAL A 120 5.74 -4.12 -11.58
C VAL A 120 6.31 -3.40 -12.80
N ASP A 121 7.32 -3.99 -13.44
CA ASP A 121 7.78 -3.62 -14.77
C ASP A 121 7.11 -4.53 -15.80
N ALA A 122 5.85 -4.23 -16.13
CA ALA A 122 5.34 -4.62 -17.44
C ALA A 122 6.01 -3.70 -18.47
N LYS A 123 6.70 -4.32 -19.44
CA LYS A 123 7.36 -3.65 -20.55
C LYS A 123 6.32 -3.12 -21.53
#